data_AF-A0A8T5DXF2-F1
#
_entry.id   AF-A0A8T5DXF2-F1
#
_cell.length_a   1.000
_cell.length_b   1.000
_cell.length_c   1.000
_cell.angle_alpha   90.00
_cell.angle_beta   90.00
_cell.angle_gamma   90.00
#
_symmetry.space_group_name_H-M   'P 1'
#
loop_
_entity.id
_entity.type
_entity.pdbx_description
1 polymer ?
#
loop_
_entity_poly.entity_id
_entity_poly.type
_entity_poly.pdbx_seq_one_letter_code
_entity_poly.pdbx_strand_id
1 'polypeptide(L)'
;MKQVSKGILALLLVIYIVVLVLKISNTMIADYPTAYNSGDIAGEDATIGLYLNIAPILVENISDISWYQTYTYTGLDLDDHFNDTVGEFLTYTFSGPQDIAVAISNESIVTLIAVESSWTGDNNITFTATDNHGLSIDSNFVNLTIIPYSGDSSSSSGSGGGGGGGGGTKLVVGECNESWACTDWSDCINNIQTRSCIDRNECATELEEPSLSQSCLLPGEVPVDYEDEDIIAPIFKEVSHRPILWVVSLLGLVFSAEVYLFIHKRMKAGGNNYG
;
A
#
# COMPACT_ATOMS: atom_id res chain seq x y z
N MET A 1 12.70 -51.93 18.93
CA MET A 1 12.51 -51.15 17.69
C MET A 1 11.42 -51.81 16.88
N LYS A 2 10.20 -51.23 16.83
CA LYS A 2 9.07 -51.81 16.09
C LYS A 2 9.33 -51.64 14.59
N GLN A 3 9.37 -52.75 13.86
CA GLN A 3 9.50 -52.77 12.40
C GLN A 3 8.34 -51.97 11.79
N VAL A 4 8.66 -50.86 11.12
CA VAL A 4 7.69 -50.11 10.32
C VAL A 4 7.20 -51.04 9.21
N SER A 5 5.89 -51.26 9.12
CA SER A 5 5.34 -52.16 8.11
C SER A 5 5.67 -51.62 6.72
N LYS A 6 6.00 -52.51 5.77
CA LYS A 6 6.31 -52.12 4.38
C LYS A 6 5.20 -51.25 3.74
N GLY A 7 3.96 -51.38 4.21
CA GLY A 7 2.83 -50.54 3.80
C GLY A 7 2.91 -49.10 4.29
N ILE A 8 3.40 -48.86 5.52
CA ILE A 8 3.60 -47.50 6.04
C ILE A 8 4.74 -46.83 5.28
N LEU A 9 5.82 -47.55 4.96
CA LEU A 9 6.93 -47.00 4.19
C LEU A 9 6.50 -46.61 2.76
N ALA A 10 5.66 -47.43 2.11
CA ALA A 10 5.10 -47.11 0.80
C ALA A 10 4.18 -45.88 0.83
N LEU A 11 3.33 -45.75 1.85
CA LEU A 11 2.46 -44.59 2.02
C LEU A 11 3.26 -43.28 2.21
N LEU A 12 4.30 -43.32 3.05
CA LEU A 12 5.17 -42.15 3.28
C LEU A 12 5.93 -41.75 2.01
N LEU A 13 6.32 -42.72 1.18
CA LEU A 13 6.99 -42.47 -0.10
C LEU A 13 6.05 -41.81 -1.12
N VAL A 14 4.79 -42.25 -1.18
CA VAL A 14 3.76 -41.62 -2.04
C VAL A 14 3.45 -40.21 -1.57
N ILE A 15 3.26 -39.98 -0.27
CA ILE A 15 3.03 -38.64 0.28
C ILE A 15 4.22 -37.72 -0.03
N TYR A 16 5.45 -38.22 0.13
CA TYR A 16 6.65 -37.48 -0.21
C TYR A 16 6.70 -37.09 -1.70
N ILE A 17 6.40 -38.02 -2.62
CA ILE A 17 6.36 -37.75 -4.06
C ILE A 17 5.28 -36.72 -4.40
N VAL A 18 4.07 -36.81 -3.81
CA VAL A 18 2.98 -35.84 -4.05
C VAL A 18 3.37 -34.45 -3.57
N VAL A 19 3.99 -34.33 -2.38
CA VAL A 19 4.50 -33.04 -1.88
C VAL A 19 5.62 -32.50 -2.76
N LEU A 20 6.49 -33.37 -3.29
CA LEU A 20 7.56 -32.99 -4.21
C LEU A 20 6.98 -32.45 -5.53
N VAL A 21 5.97 -33.13 -6.10
CA VAL A 21 5.28 -32.71 -7.31
C VAL A 21 4.53 -31.39 -7.09
N LEU A 22 3.82 -31.23 -5.97
CA LEU A 22 3.13 -29.97 -5.63
C LEU A 22 4.11 -28.81 -5.43
N LYS A 23 5.27 -29.05 -4.81
CA LYS A 23 6.34 -28.05 -4.74
C LYS A 23 6.89 -27.70 -6.12
N ILE A 24 7.14 -28.69 -6.98
CA ILE A 24 7.63 -28.48 -8.35
C ILE A 24 6.60 -27.69 -9.18
N SER A 25 5.31 -28.00 -9.05
CA SER A 25 4.23 -27.27 -9.72
C SER A 25 4.13 -25.81 -9.24
N ASN A 26 4.31 -25.56 -7.95
CA ASN A 26 4.32 -24.19 -7.41
C ASN A 26 5.60 -23.40 -7.78
N THR A 27 6.71 -24.09 -8.08
CA THR A 27 7.94 -23.44 -8.56
C THR A 27 8.01 -23.24 -10.08
N MET A 28 7.05 -23.77 -10.85
CA MET A 28 6.98 -23.60 -12.31
C MET A 28 6.15 -22.37 -12.76
N ILE A 29 5.89 -21.42 -11.85
CA ILE A 29 5.27 -20.11 -12.16
C ILE A 29 6.23 -18.95 -11.83
N ALA A 30 7.43 -19.23 -11.31
CA ALA A 30 8.47 -18.22 -11.13
C ALA A 30 9.66 -18.55 -12.05
N ASP A 31 10.05 -17.58 -12.88
CA ASP A 31 11.13 -17.59 -13.88
C ASP A 31 10.90 -18.36 -15.19
N TYR A 32 10.47 -17.62 -16.21
CA TYR A 32 11.04 -17.79 -17.55
C TYR A 32 11.11 -16.45 -18.29
N PRO A 33 12.30 -15.88 -18.53
CA PRO A 33 12.50 -15.02 -19.68
C PRO A 33 12.67 -15.93 -20.89
N THR A 34 11.67 -15.95 -21.77
CA THR A 34 11.73 -16.64 -23.05
C THR A 34 12.76 -15.97 -23.95
N ALA A 35 13.93 -16.56 -24.11
CA ALA A 35 14.79 -16.29 -25.26
C ALA A 35 14.09 -16.84 -26.52
N TYR A 36 13.36 -15.97 -27.21
CA TYR A 36 12.78 -16.25 -28.52
C TYR A 36 13.90 -16.22 -29.57
N ASN A 37 14.32 -17.39 -30.05
CA ASN A 37 15.14 -17.49 -31.25
C ASN A 37 14.27 -17.12 -32.46
N SER A 38 14.44 -15.91 -32.98
CA SER A 38 13.87 -15.53 -34.28
C SER A 38 14.67 -16.18 -35.41
N GLY A 39 14.17 -17.33 -35.89
CA GLY A 39 14.39 -17.72 -37.27
C GLY A 39 13.48 -16.87 -38.16
N ASP A 40 14.10 -16.14 -39.09
CA ASP A 40 13.50 -15.46 -40.24
C ASP A 40 12.42 -14.39 -39.97
N ILE A 41 12.84 -13.12 -39.88
CA ILE A 41 12.12 -12.01 -40.50
C ILE A 41 13.13 -11.13 -41.24
N ALA A 42 13.16 -11.26 -42.56
CA ALA A 42 13.68 -10.24 -43.45
C ALA A 42 12.57 -9.19 -43.64
N GLY A 43 12.75 -8.01 -43.05
CA GLY A 43 11.84 -6.87 -43.15
C GLY A 43 12.16 -5.86 -42.07
N GLU A 44 12.49 -4.63 -42.47
CA GLU A 44 13.04 -3.57 -41.62
C GLU A 44 12.11 -3.19 -40.44
N ASP A 45 12.76 -3.06 -39.28
CA ASP A 45 12.32 -2.49 -38.00
C ASP A 45 11.28 -3.27 -37.15
N ALA A 46 11.72 -4.40 -36.60
CA ALA A 46 11.09 -5.00 -35.43
C ALA A 46 11.69 -4.38 -34.15
N THR A 47 11.10 -3.31 -33.63
CA THR A 47 11.40 -2.84 -32.27
C THR A 47 10.92 -3.88 -31.26
N ILE A 48 11.86 -4.64 -30.70
CA ILE A 48 11.62 -5.52 -29.56
C ILE A 48 11.38 -4.61 -28.35
N GLY A 49 10.11 -4.39 -27.98
CA GLY A 49 9.74 -3.71 -26.74
C GLY A 49 10.09 -4.59 -25.54
N LEU A 50 11.27 -4.37 -24.97
CA LEU A 50 11.61 -4.95 -23.68
C LEU A 50 10.82 -4.19 -22.61
N TYR A 51 9.86 -4.87 -21.97
CA TYR A 51 9.22 -4.32 -20.78
C TYR A 51 10.29 -4.24 -19.68
N LEU A 52 10.84 -3.05 -19.50
CA LEU A 52 11.88 -2.78 -18.52
C LEU A 52 11.20 -2.35 -17.24
N ASN A 53 11.32 -3.16 -16.18
CA ASN A 53 10.89 -2.74 -14.86
C ASN A 53 11.79 -1.61 -14.35
N ILE A 54 11.21 -0.50 -13.92
CA ILE A 54 11.91 0.67 -13.39
C ILE A 54 11.44 0.90 -11.97
N ALA A 55 12.36 1.26 -11.08
CA ALA A 55 11.97 1.60 -9.72
C ALA A 55 11.10 2.87 -9.70
N PRO A 56 10.17 2.99 -8.73
CA PRO A 56 9.41 4.22 -8.55
C PRO A 56 10.34 5.42 -8.31
N ILE A 57 9.85 6.62 -8.61
CA ILE A 57 10.56 7.88 -8.37
C ILE A 57 9.84 8.75 -7.35
N LEU A 58 10.61 9.44 -6.51
CA LEU A 58 10.11 10.52 -5.67
C LEU A 58 10.08 11.79 -6.54
N VAL A 59 8.87 12.24 -6.92
CA VAL A 59 8.69 13.43 -7.77
C VAL A 59 8.76 14.72 -6.96
N GLU A 60 8.32 14.67 -5.70
CA GLU A 60 8.32 15.81 -4.80
C GLU A 60 8.62 15.37 -3.36
N ASN A 61 9.42 16.16 -2.64
CA ASN A 61 9.67 15.92 -1.23
C ASN A 61 8.39 16.15 -0.41
N ILE A 62 8.20 15.33 0.61
CA ILE A 62 7.12 15.46 1.58
C ILE A 62 7.53 16.51 2.61
N SER A 63 6.68 17.51 2.83
CA SER A 63 6.92 18.58 3.81
C SER A 63 6.74 18.08 5.25
N ASP A 64 7.37 18.77 6.21
CA ASP A 64 7.20 18.48 7.63
C ASP A 64 5.73 18.67 8.07
N ILE A 65 5.30 17.87 9.05
CA ILE A 65 3.90 17.80 9.49
C ILE A 65 3.81 18.10 10.99
N SER A 66 2.88 18.96 11.37
CA SER A 66 2.56 19.28 12.75
C SER A 66 1.08 19.11 13.06
N TRP A 67 0.75 18.63 14.25
CA TRP A 67 -0.63 18.58 14.74
C TRP A 67 -0.69 18.52 16.26
N TYR A 68 -1.83 18.87 16.85
CA TYR A 68 -2.01 18.80 18.30
C TYR A 68 -2.25 17.36 18.79
N GLN A 69 -1.69 17.00 19.95
CA GLN A 69 -1.74 15.63 20.53
C GLN A 69 -3.14 15.03 20.71
N THR A 70 -4.19 15.85 20.72
CA THR A 70 -5.59 15.43 20.91
C THR A 70 -6.34 15.19 19.59
N TYR A 71 -5.71 15.46 18.45
CA TYR A 71 -6.33 15.37 17.13
C TYR A 71 -5.64 14.33 16.25
N THR A 72 -6.28 14.04 15.13
CA THR A 72 -5.78 13.16 14.07
C THR A 72 -5.40 14.02 12.86
N TYR A 73 -4.21 13.82 12.32
CA TYR A 73 -3.84 14.40 11.03
C TYR A 73 -4.31 13.50 9.89
N THR A 74 -4.88 14.10 8.84
CA THR A 74 -5.21 13.45 7.57
C THR A 74 -5.03 14.47 6.45
N GLY A 75 -4.44 14.06 5.32
CA GLY A 75 -4.31 14.96 4.16
C GLY A 75 -3.04 14.80 3.33
N LEU A 76 -2.08 13.99 3.78
CA LEU A 76 -0.95 13.63 2.93
C LEU A 76 -1.39 12.51 1.99
N ASP A 77 -1.52 12.83 0.70
CA ASP A 77 -1.71 11.86 -0.38
C ASP A 77 -0.33 11.46 -0.95
N LEU A 78 0.00 10.17 -0.89
CA LEU A 78 1.30 9.70 -1.37
C LEU A 78 1.38 9.65 -2.90
N ASP A 79 0.25 9.61 -3.60
CA ASP A 79 0.22 9.61 -5.07
C ASP A 79 0.67 10.96 -5.66
N ASP A 80 0.64 12.05 -4.86
CA ASP A 80 1.17 13.36 -5.25
C ASP A 80 2.71 13.41 -5.18
N HIS A 81 3.35 12.50 -4.43
CA HIS A 81 4.79 12.52 -4.14
C HIS A 81 5.59 11.43 -4.85
N PHE A 82 4.94 10.32 -5.22
CA PHE A 82 5.58 9.19 -5.90
C PHE A 82 4.95 8.95 -7.26
N ASN A 83 5.77 8.57 -8.22
CA ASN A 83 5.30 8.17 -9.54
C ASN A 83 6.10 6.99 -10.06
N ASP A 84 5.47 6.15 -10.87
CA ASP A 84 6.15 5.12 -11.64
C ASP A 84 6.03 5.41 -13.14
N THR A 85 7.17 5.52 -13.82
CA THR A 85 7.22 5.98 -15.22
C THR A 85 6.58 4.98 -16.19
N VAL A 86 6.43 3.71 -15.79
CA VAL A 86 5.77 2.68 -16.61
C VAL A 86 4.32 2.43 -16.16
N GLY A 87 3.80 3.23 -15.22
CA GLY A 87 2.39 3.21 -14.79
C GLY A 87 2.03 2.00 -13.92
N GLU A 88 3.02 1.45 -13.21
CA GLU A 88 2.81 0.33 -12.29
C GLU A 88 2.12 0.77 -11.00
N PHE A 89 1.35 -0.16 -10.41
CA PHE A 89 0.69 0.09 -9.13
C PHE A 89 1.72 0.14 -8.01
N LEU A 90 1.67 1.22 -7.24
CA LEU A 90 2.53 1.42 -6.08
C LEU A 90 1.86 0.91 -4.80
N THR A 91 2.67 0.26 -3.96
CA THR A 91 2.31 -0.07 -2.59
C THR A 91 3.17 0.76 -1.64
N TYR A 92 2.51 1.43 -0.70
CA TYR A 92 3.18 2.29 0.26
C TYR A 92 3.40 1.60 1.60
N THR A 93 4.58 1.77 2.14
CA THR A 93 4.93 1.40 3.51
C THR A 93 5.62 2.57 4.20
N PHE A 94 5.86 2.45 5.50
CA PHE A 94 6.53 3.49 6.26
C PHE A 94 7.49 2.89 7.28
N SER A 95 8.53 3.67 7.59
CA SER A 95 9.40 3.47 8.74
C SER A 95 9.33 4.73 9.60
N GLY A 96 8.89 4.58 10.85
CA GLY A 96 8.65 5.72 11.73
C GLY A 96 8.69 5.34 13.21
N PRO A 97 8.40 6.29 14.10
CA PRO A 97 8.51 6.12 15.55
C PRO A 97 7.40 5.22 16.09
N GLN A 98 7.63 4.65 17.28
CA GLN A 98 6.62 3.85 17.99
C GLN A 98 5.54 4.72 18.65
N ASP A 99 5.79 6.03 18.79
CA ASP A 99 4.92 6.96 19.52
C ASP A 99 3.78 7.54 18.64
N ILE A 100 3.78 7.24 17.33
CA ILE A 100 2.78 7.69 16.36
C ILE A 100 2.18 6.47 15.67
N ALA A 101 0.87 6.32 15.74
CA ALA A 101 0.13 5.36 14.94
C ALA A 101 -0.08 5.95 13.54
N VAL A 102 0.40 5.22 12.54
CA VAL A 102 0.32 5.61 11.12
C VAL A 102 -0.59 4.61 10.41
N ALA A 103 -1.53 5.13 9.63
CA ALA A 103 -2.33 4.33 8.71
C ALA A 103 -2.24 4.93 7.31
N ILE A 104 -2.16 4.07 6.30
CA ILE A 104 -2.23 4.44 4.89
C ILE A 104 -3.47 3.77 4.33
N SER A 105 -4.39 4.56 3.77
CA SER A 105 -5.62 4.05 3.19
C SER A 105 -5.37 3.35 1.84
N ASN A 106 -6.40 2.73 1.28
CA ASN A 106 -6.37 2.19 -0.08
C ASN A 106 -6.37 3.28 -1.17
N GLU A 107 -6.67 4.52 -0.79
CA GLU A 107 -6.59 5.71 -1.65
C GLU A 107 -5.28 6.47 -1.37
N SER A 108 -4.25 5.81 -0.83
CA SER A 108 -2.92 6.38 -0.59
C SER A 108 -2.86 7.54 0.43
N ILE A 109 -3.99 7.93 1.02
CA ILE A 109 -4.06 8.97 2.06
C ILE A 109 -3.52 8.47 3.40
N VAL A 110 -2.59 9.23 3.97
CA VAL A 110 -1.97 8.99 5.28
C VAL A 110 -2.79 9.62 6.40
N THR A 111 -2.98 8.85 7.47
CA THR A 111 -3.56 9.28 8.75
C THR A 111 -2.55 9.10 9.87
N LEU A 112 -2.35 10.13 10.70
CA LEU A 112 -1.42 10.10 11.84
C LEU A 112 -2.16 10.38 13.15
N ILE A 113 -1.88 9.57 14.16
CA ILE A 113 -2.50 9.66 15.49
C ILE A 113 -1.41 9.50 16.55
N ALA A 114 -1.35 10.42 17.51
CA ALA A 114 -0.47 10.24 18.67
C ALA A 114 -0.94 9.01 19.48
N VAL A 115 -0.02 8.07 19.77
CA VAL A 115 -0.39 6.83 20.48
C VAL A 115 -0.84 7.13 21.91
N GLU A 116 -0.13 8.04 22.58
CA GLU A 116 -0.47 8.51 23.92
C GLU A 116 -0.84 9.99 23.87
N SER A 117 -2.00 10.33 24.39
CA SER A 117 -2.55 11.70 24.35
C SER A 117 -1.77 12.72 25.18
N SER A 118 -0.74 12.30 25.92
CA SER A 118 0.17 13.16 26.68
C SER A 118 1.57 13.26 26.06
N TRP A 119 1.84 12.53 24.97
CA TRP A 119 3.13 12.57 24.31
C TRP A 119 3.17 13.75 23.32
N THR A 120 4.25 14.53 23.37
CA THR A 120 4.50 15.67 22.51
C THR A 120 5.97 15.71 22.15
N GLY A 121 6.29 16.21 20.97
CA GLY A 121 7.67 16.33 20.51
C GLY A 121 7.84 16.02 19.05
N ASP A 122 9.09 16.00 18.63
CA ASP A 122 9.50 15.76 17.25
C ASP A 122 9.83 14.28 17.03
N ASN A 123 9.42 13.76 15.88
CA ASN A 123 9.74 12.45 15.37
C ASN A 123 10.09 12.54 13.88
N ASN A 124 10.62 11.46 13.33
CA ASN A 124 10.81 11.36 11.88
C ASN A 124 10.07 10.15 11.32
N ILE A 125 9.52 10.32 10.12
CA ILE A 125 8.96 9.24 9.32
C ILE A 125 9.59 9.26 7.93
N THR A 126 9.69 8.07 7.34
CA THR A 126 10.06 7.87 5.95
C THR A 126 9.01 6.97 5.32
N PHE A 127 8.49 7.36 4.15
CA PHE A 127 7.57 6.55 3.37
C PHE A 127 8.34 5.85 2.25
N THR A 128 7.97 4.62 1.94
CA THR A 128 8.60 3.83 0.89
C THR A 128 7.53 3.41 -0.11
N ALA A 129 7.71 3.80 -1.37
CA ALA A 129 6.89 3.35 -2.50
C ALA A 129 7.55 2.13 -3.13
N THR A 130 6.79 1.05 -3.34
CA THR A 130 7.26 -0.20 -3.95
C THR A 130 6.38 -0.58 -5.13
N ASP A 131 6.98 -0.89 -6.27
CA ASP A 131 6.27 -1.40 -7.45
C ASP A 131 5.81 -2.86 -7.23
N ASN A 132 5.06 -3.42 -8.19
CA ASN A 132 4.60 -4.81 -8.14
C ASN A 132 5.70 -5.85 -8.44
N HIS A 133 6.91 -5.39 -8.78
CA HIS A 133 8.09 -6.21 -9.05
C HIS A 133 9.12 -6.17 -7.91
N GLY A 134 8.85 -5.39 -6.86
CA GLY A 134 9.66 -5.27 -5.64
C GLY A 134 10.78 -4.23 -5.70
N LEU A 135 10.83 -3.35 -6.70
CA LEU A 135 11.72 -2.18 -6.64
C LEU A 135 11.06 -1.06 -5.85
N SER A 136 11.87 -0.33 -5.10
CA SER A 136 11.34 0.68 -4.17
C SER A 136 12.22 1.91 -4.08
N ILE A 137 11.60 3.02 -3.65
CA ILE A 137 12.27 4.27 -3.32
C ILE A 137 11.71 4.83 -2.01
N ASP A 138 12.59 5.46 -1.24
CA ASP A 138 12.23 6.12 0.02
C ASP A 138 12.00 7.62 -0.20
N SER A 139 11.11 8.21 0.59
CA SER A 139 10.94 9.65 0.69
C SER A 139 12.16 10.31 1.35
N ASN A 140 12.17 11.65 1.38
CA ASN A 140 12.98 12.39 2.35
C ASN A 140 12.55 12.07 3.79
N PHE A 141 13.38 12.47 4.75
CA PHE A 141 12.97 12.51 6.15
C PHE A 141 11.90 13.59 6.34
N VAL A 142 10.77 13.18 6.90
CA VAL A 142 9.65 14.07 7.23
C VAL A 142 9.63 14.24 8.74
N ASN A 143 9.77 15.47 9.23
CA ASN A 143 9.65 15.76 10.65
C ASN A 143 8.17 15.79 11.06
N LEU A 144 7.83 15.05 12.11
CA LEU A 144 6.50 14.99 12.69
C LEU A 144 6.53 15.68 14.05
N THR A 145 5.86 16.82 14.19
CA THR A 145 5.83 17.59 15.43
C THR A 145 4.46 17.50 16.09
N ILE A 146 4.38 16.78 17.22
CA ILE A 146 3.16 16.74 18.03
C ILE A 146 3.17 17.90 19.02
N ILE A 147 2.22 18.82 18.84
CA ILE A 147 2.10 20.04 19.63
C ILE A 147 1.26 19.75 20.90
N PRO A 148 1.71 20.20 22.09
CA PRO A 148 0.91 20.11 23.30
C PRO A 148 -0.40 20.89 23.14
N TYR A 149 -1.53 20.21 23.26
CA TYR A 149 -2.83 20.87 23.34
C TYR A 149 -3.02 21.47 24.73
N SER A 150 -2.70 22.75 24.85
CA SER A 150 -2.94 23.53 26.07
C SER A 150 -4.33 24.13 25.95
N GLY A 151 -5.36 23.37 26.35
CA GLY A 151 -6.72 23.92 26.46
C GLY A 151 -6.65 25.24 27.23
N ASP A 152 -7.13 26.32 26.59
CA ASP A 152 -7.00 27.71 26.98
C ASP A 152 -6.88 27.90 28.50
N SER A 153 -5.65 28.19 28.92
CA SER A 153 -5.30 28.66 30.25
C SER A 153 -4.60 30.01 30.11
N SER A 154 -5.20 30.93 29.36
CA SER A 154 -4.68 32.30 29.24
C SER A 154 -5.67 33.35 29.75
N SER A 155 -6.05 33.25 31.02
CA SER A 155 -6.46 34.45 31.77
C SER A 155 -5.23 35.15 32.36
N SER A 156 -4.76 36.15 31.60
CA SER A 156 -4.41 37.50 32.07
C SER A 156 -3.29 37.73 33.11
N SER A 157 -2.26 38.46 32.65
CA SER A 157 -1.88 39.81 33.11
C SER A 157 -2.19 40.19 34.57
N GLY A 158 -1.15 40.56 35.31
CA GLY A 158 -1.28 41.04 36.68
C GLY A 158 -2.10 42.33 36.85
N SER A 159 -2.84 42.41 37.96
CA SER A 159 -3.05 43.59 38.81
C SER A 159 -3.89 43.17 40.01
N GLY A 160 -3.58 43.73 41.18
CA GLY A 160 -3.89 43.13 42.47
C GLY A 160 -5.34 43.21 42.98
N GLY A 161 -5.51 42.59 44.15
CA GLY A 161 -6.54 42.94 45.14
C GLY A 161 -7.82 42.09 45.16
N GLY A 162 -7.94 41.26 46.20
CA GLY A 162 -9.15 41.16 47.03
C GLY A 162 -10.36 40.33 46.54
N GLY A 163 -10.51 39.13 47.10
CA GLY A 163 -11.74 38.66 47.78
C GLY A 163 -12.95 38.15 46.96
N GLY A 164 -13.57 37.08 47.49
CA GLY A 164 -15.00 36.77 47.30
C GLY A 164 -15.32 35.68 46.28
N GLY A 165 -15.92 34.56 46.74
CA GLY A 165 -16.21 33.39 45.92
C GLY A 165 -17.60 33.33 45.27
N GLY A 166 -17.82 32.23 44.53
CA GLY A 166 -19.12 31.60 44.27
C GLY A 166 -19.94 32.16 43.10
N GLY A 167 -20.01 31.41 42.00
CA GLY A 167 -21.01 31.62 40.95
C GLY A 167 -20.56 31.11 39.59
N GLY A 168 -20.99 29.89 39.24
CA GLY A 168 -20.68 29.30 37.94
C GLY A 168 -21.28 30.10 36.79
N THR A 169 -20.46 30.37 35.78
CA THR A 169 -20.92 30.41 34.40
C THR A 169 -20.02 29.45 33.63
N LYS A 170 -20.63 28.35 33.15
CA LYS A 170 -20.05 27.50 32.12
C LYS A 170 -19.91 28.40 30.90
N LEU A 171 -18.72 28.98 30.71
CA LEU A 171 -18.33 29.60 29.46
C LEU A 171 -18.48 28.51 28.41
N VAL A 172 -19.53 28.64 27.61
CA VAL A 172 -19.71 27.83 26.42
C VAL A 172 -18.48 28.12 25.58
N VAL A 173 -17.66 27.08 25.43
CA VAL A 173 -16.48 27.01 24.56
C VAL A 173 -16.88 27.62 23.22
N GLY A 174 -16.41 28.83 22.96
CA GLY A 174 -16.32 29.33 21.61
C GLY A 174 -15.10 28.63 21.03
N GLU A 175 -15.33 27.53 20.31
CA GLU A 175 -14.35 27.02 19.37
C GLU A 175 -13.95 28.22 18.50
N CYS A 176 -12.67 28.58 18.51
CA CYS A 176 -12.18 29.57 17.56
C CYS A 176 -12.27 28.90 16.19
N ASN A 177 -13.35 29.19 15.47
CA ASN A 177 -13.54 28.69 14.11
C ASN A 177 -12.53 29.41 13.25
N GLU A 178 -11.50 28.71 12.79
CA GLU A 178 -10.49 29.29 11.92
C GLU A 178 -11.16 29.93 10.70
N SER A 179 -10.73 31.15 10.35
CA SER A 179 -11.29 31.87 9.21
C SER A 179 -10.14 32.40 8.37
N TRP A 180 -9.70 31.56 7.46
CA TRP A 180 -8.56 31.84 6.61
C TRP A 180 -8.90 32.82 5.50
N ALA A 181 -8.06 33.84 5.35
CA ALA A 181 -8.05 34.72 4.20
C ALA A 181 -6.73 34.58 3.47
N CYS A 182 -6.82 34.00 2.27
CA CYS A 182 -5.68 33.79 1.41
C CYS A 182 -5.58 34.89 0.35
N THR A 183 -4.36 35.15 -0.10
CA THR A 183 -4.12 35.87 -1.36
C THR A 183 -4.59 35.02 -2.53
N ASP A 184 -4.73 35.65 -3.70
CA ASP A 184 -4.76 34.92 -4.95
C ASP A 184 -3.48 34.09 -5.11
N TRP A 185 -3.56 33.04 -5.91
CA TRP A 185 -2.39 32.23 -6.27
C TRP A 185 -1.38 33.08 -7.06
N SER A 186 -0.09 32.83 -6.82
CA SER A 186 1.00 33.43 -7.57
C SER A 186 0.97 33.02 -9.04
N ASP A 187 1.80 33.66 -9.86
CA ASP A 187 2.07 33.16 -11.20
C ASP A 187 2.55 31.71 -11.14
N CYS A 188 2.13 30.92 -12.12
CA CYS A 188 2.56 29.55 -12.30
C CYS A 188 4.03 29.55 -12.77
N ILE A 189 4.94 29.05 -11.95
CA ILE A 189 6.37 28.96 -12.27
C ILE A 189 6.80 27.51 -12.04
N ASN A 190 7.36 26.86 -13.07
CA ASN A 190 7.75 25.44 -13.02
C ASN A 190 6.61 24.51 -12.55
N ASN A 191 5.39 24.73 -13.07
CA ASN A 191 4.17 23.99 -12.73
C ASN A 191 3.71 24.10 -11.27
N ILE A 192 4.23 25.08 -10.53
CA ILE A 192 3.86 25.34 -9.13
C ILE A 192 3.41 26.79 -8.97
N GLN A 193 2.34 26.99 -8.21
CA GLN A 193 1.87 28.29 -7.75
C GLN A 193 1.73 28.28 -6.23
N THR A 194 1.99 29.42 -5.60
CA THR A 194 2.00 29.59 -4.15
C THR A 194 1.05 30.68 -3.71
N ARG A 195 0.51 30.61 -2.50
CA ARG A 195 -0.29 31.69 -1.89
C ARG A 195 0.06 31.86 -0.43
N SER A 196 -0.31 33.00 0.14
CA SER A 196 -0.19 33.25 1.58
C SER A 196 -1.57 33.34 2.20
N CYS A 197 -1.78 32.65 3.31
CA CYS A 197 -3.01 32.68 4.09
C CYS A 197 -2.76 33.31 5.46
N ILE A 198 -3.73 34.10 5.92
CA ILE A 198 -3.75 34.64 7.29
C ILE A 198 -5.04 34.19 7.97
N ASP A 199 -4.94 33.74 9.21
CA ASP A 199 -6.11 33.49 10.03
C ASP A 199 -6.67 34.82 10.55
N ARG A 200 -7.91 35.13 10.17
CA ARG A 200 -8.58 36.37 10.58
C ARG A 200 -9.01 36.37 12.04
N ASN A 201 -9.19 35.18 12.61
CA ASN A 201 -9.65 35.04 13.98
C ASN A 201 -8.48 34.88 14.95
N GLU A 202 -7.24 34.89 14.44
CA GLU A 202 -6.00 34.80 15.22
C GLU A 202 -6.08 33.65 16.25
N CYS A 203 -6.68 32.53 15.84
CA CYS A 203 -6.93 31.35 16.65
C CYS A 203 -5.63 30.67 17.10
N ALA A 204 -4.49 31.02 16.51
CA ALA A 204 -3.16 30.48 16.78
C ALA A 204 -3.08 28.95 16.58
N THR A 205 -3.95 28.44 15.71
CA THR A 205 -4.08 27.04 15.30
C THR A 205 -3.95 26.96 13.78
N GLU A 206 -3.46 25.82 13.26
CA GLU A 206 -3.26 25.55 11.82
C GLU A 206 -4.17 24.37 11.36
N LEU A 207 -5.29 24.10 12.05
CA LEU A 207 -6.09 22.88 11.89
C LEU A 207 -6.85 22.80 10.56
N GLU A 208 -7.32 23.95 10.07
CA GLU A 208 -8.02 24.12 8.80
C GLU A 208 -7.21 25.02 7.84
N GLU A 209 -5.89 25.14 8.06
CA GLU A 209 -5.04 25.97 7.20
C GLU A 209 -5.09 25.45 5.75
N PRO A 210 -5.50 26.30 4.78
CA PRO A 210 -5.54 25.90 3.38
C PRO A 210 -4.12 25.70 2.83
N SER A 211 -3.96 24.78 1.87
CA SER A 211 -2.68 24.53 1.20
C SER A 211 -2.03 25.83 0.68
N LEU A 212 -0.74 25.99 0.94
CA LEU A 212 0.06 27.16 0.54
C LEU A 212 0.77 26.99 -0.81
N SER A 213 0.80 25.76 -1.33
CA SER A 213 1.35 25.39 -2.63
C SER A 213 0.35 24.50 -3.37
N GLN A 214 0.26 24.65 -4.68
CA GLN A 214 -0.47 23.71 -5.55
C GLN A 214 0.15 23.65 -6.94
N SER A 215 -0.13 22.56 -7.65
CA SER A 215 0.24 22.42 -9.05
C SER A 215 -0.57 23.36 -9.95
N CYS A 216 0.01 23.74 -11.08
CA CYS A 216 -0.61 24.62 -12.08
C CYS A 216 -0.14 24.29 -13.48
N LEU A 217 -0.96 24.60 -14.47
CA LEU A 217 -0.63 24.46 -15.89
C LEU A 217 -0.10 25.78 -16.43
N LEU A 218 1.09 25.76 -17.04
CA LEU A 218 1.64 26.93 -17.70
C LEU A 218 0.78 27.27 -18.94
N PRO A 219 0.35 28.53 -19.12
CA PRO A 219 -0.40 28.94 -20.30
C PRO A 219 0.49 28.84 -21.54
N GLY A 220 0.35 27.74 -22.29
CA GLY A 220 1.18 27.40 -23.44
C GLY A 220 1.47 25.91 -23.59
N GLU A 221 1.27 25.10 -22.54
CA GLU A 221 1.13 23.65 -22.68
C GLU A 221 -0.27 23.37 -23.23
N VAL A 222 -0.35 23.25 -24.55
CA VAL A 222 -1.53 22.67 -25.20
C VAL A 222 -1.64 21.25 -24.63
N PRO A 223 -2.76 20.86 -24.01
CA PRO A 223 -3.02 19.46 -23.73
C PRO A 223 -2.85 18.75 -25.06
N VAL A 224 -1.87 17.87 -25.17
CA VAL A 224 -1.84 16.94 -26.29
C VAL A 224 -3.11 16.13 -26.10
N ASP A 225 -4.14 16.50 -26.86
CA ASP A 225 -5.34 15.72 -27.02
C ASP A 225 -4.85 14.46 -27.73
N TYR A 226 -4.43 13.49 -26.92
CA TYR A 226 -4.17 12.15 -27.39
C TYR A 226 -5.52 11.62 -27.81
N GLU A 227 -5.87 11.84 -29.09
CA GLU A 227 -6.92 11.07 -29.71
C GLU A 227 -6.60 9.60 -29.45
N ASP A 228 -7.58 8.97 -28.82
CA ASP A 228 -7.66 7.61 -28.33
C ASP A 228 -7.29 6.60 -29.45
N GLU A 229 -6.01 6.43 -29.76
CA GLU A 229 -5.55 5.28 -30.53
C GLU A 229 -5.52 4.09 -29.59
N ASP A 230 -6.67 3.40 -29.56
CA ASP A 230 -6.86 1.99 -29.27
C ASP A 230 -5.75 1.40 -28.40
N ILE A 231 -5.88 1.55 -27.08
CA ILE A 231 -5.10 0.79 -26.11
C ILE A 231 -5.38 -0.69 -26.39
N ILE A 232 -4.46 -1.33 -27.13
CA ILE A 232 -4.39 -2.78 -27.27
C ILE A 232 -4.07 -3.29 -25.87
N ALA A 233 -5.11 -3.58 -25.09
CA ALA A 233 -4.96 -4.36 -23.88
C ALA A 233 -4.19 -5.64 -24.26
N PRO A 234 -3.10 -6.01 -23.55
CA PRO A 234 -2.50 -7.31 -23.77
C PRO A 234 -3.60 -8.34 -23.52
N ILE A 235 -3.99 -9.05 -24.58
CA ILE A 235 -4.91 -10.17 -24.47
C ILE A 235 -4.18 -11.25 -23.68
N PHE A 236 -4.22 -11.17 -22.35
CA PHE A 236 -3.99 -12.32 -21.49
C PHE A 236 -5.15 -13.26 -21.76
N LYS A 237 -4.97 -14.10 -22.77
CA LYS A 237 -5.81 -15.27 -22.97
C LYS A 237 -5.57 -16.15 -21.75
N GLU A 238 -6.43 -16.02 -20.74
CA GLU A 238 -6.45 -16.98 -19.65
C GLU A 238 -6.49 -18.37 -20.27
N VAL A 239 -5.40 -19.12 -20.08
CA VAL A 239 -5.37 -20.52 -20.45
C VAL A 239 -6.39 -21.16 -19.53
N SER A 240 -7.60 -21.40 -20.06
CA SER A 240 -8.67 -22.05 -19.32
C SER A 240 -8.10 -23.34 -18.74
N HIS A 241 -7.87 -23.38 -17.43
CA HIS A 241 -7.42 -24.56 -16.68
C HIS A 241 -8.50 -25.63 -16.54
N ARG A 242 -9.72 -25.36 -17.05
CA ARG A 242 -10.85 -26.28 -17.05
C ARG A 242 -10.50 -27.67 -17.62
N PRO A 243 -9.87 -27.85 -18.80
CA PRO A 243 -9.53 -29.17 -19.32
C PRO A 243 -8.49 -29.91 -18.47
N ILE A 244 -7.58 -29.18 -17.80
CA ILE A 244 -6.61 -29.79 -16.87
C ILE A 244 -7.33 -30.33 -15.63
N LEU A 245 -8.29 -29.58 -15.08
CA LEU A 245 -9.11 -30.05 -13.95
C LEU A 245 -9.94 -31.30 -14.31
N TRP A 246 -10.51 -31.37 -15.51
CA TRP A 246 -11.22 -32.57 -15.98
C TRP A 246 -10.29 -33.80 -16.06
N VAL A 247 -9.07 -33.62 -16.58
CA VAL A 247 -8.09 -34.71 -16.69
C VAL A 247 -7.63 -35.18 -15.31
N VAL A 248 -7.34 -34.26 -14.39
CA VAL A 248 -6.92 -34.60 -13.02
C VAL A 248 -8.05 -35.32 -12.26
N SER A 249 -9.31 -34.90 -12.41
CA SER A 249 -10.46 -35.61 -11.83
C SER A 249 -10.65 -37.01 -12.41
N LEU A 250 -10.50 -37.19 -13.74
CA LEU A 250 -10.60 -38.50 -14.39
C LEU A 250 -9.49 -39.45 -13.92
N LEU A 251 -8.25 -38.97 -13.87
CA LEU A 251 -7.11 -39.76 -13.37
C LEU A 251 -7.28 -40.12 -11.89
N GLY A 252 -7.79 -39.19 -11.07
CA GLY A 252 -8.12 -39.45 -9.66
C GLY A 252 -9.17 -40.55 -9.48
N LEU A 253 -10.22 -40.55 -10.31
CA LEU A 253 -11.25 -41.60 -10.28
C LEU A 253 -10.69 -42.97 -10.67
N VAL A 254 -9.88 -43.05 -11.73
CA VAL A 254 -9.23 -44.31 -12.16
C VAL A 254 -8.34 -44.86 -11.05
N PHE A 255 -7.51 -44.01 -10.44
CA PHE A 255 -6.63 -44.42 -9.36
C PHE A 255 -7.42 -44.91 -8.13
N SER A 256 -8.51 -44.21 -7.78
CA SER A 256 -9.38 -44.62 -6.67
C SER A 256 -10.03 -46.00 -6.90
N ALA A 257 -10.42 -46.30 -8.14
CA ALA A 257 -11.01 -47.59 -8.51
C ALA A 257 -9.99 -48.74 -8.43
N GLU A 258 -8.76 -48.50 -8.89
CA GLU A 258 -7.68 -49.49 -8.80
C GLU A 258 -7.33 -49.82 -7.33
N VAL A 259 -7.22 -48.79 -6.49
CA VAL A 259 -6.99 -48.95 -5.05
C VAL A 259 -8.12 -49.73 -4.40
N TYR A 260 -9.38 -49.41 -4.72
CA TYR A 260 -10.54 -50.13 -4.22
C TYR A 260 -10.51 -51.62 -4.61
N LEU A 261 -10.26 -51.93 -5.88
CA LEU A 261 -10.17 -53.30 -6.38
C LEU A 261 -9.02 -54.08 -5.72
N PHE A 262 -7.88 -53.42 -5.49
CA PHE A 262 -6.75 -54.00 -4.79
C PHE A 262 -7.09 -54.36 -3.34
N ILE A 263 -7.71 -53.43 -2.59
CA ILE A 263 -8.13 -53.66 -1.20
C ILE A 263 -9.17 -54.78 -1.15
N HIS A 264 -10.15 -54.77 -2.04
CA HIS A 264 -11.21 -55.79 -2.07
C HIS A 264 -10.67 -57.19 -2.40
N LYS A 265 -9.74 -57.30 -3.37
CA LYS A 265 -9.05 -58.59 -3.67
C LYS A 265 -8.27 -59.10 -2.46
N ARG A 266 -7.61 -58.20 -1.71
CA ARG A 266 -6.86 -58.57 -0.51
C ARG A 266 -7.78 -59.06 0.62
N MET A 267 -8.94 -58.41 0.81
CA MET A 267 -9.92 -58.85 1.82
C MET A 267 -10.48 -60.24 1.51
N LYS A 268 -10.78 -60.54 0.24
CA LYS A 268 -11.21 -61.89 -0.18
C LYS A 268 -10.13 -62.96 0.01
N ALA A 269 -8.86 -62.62 -0.22
CA ALA A 269 -7.74 -63.55 -0.03
C ALA A 269 -7.40 -63.81 1.44
N GLY A 270 -7.78 -62.90 2.36
CA GLY A 270 -7.53 -63.02 3.80
C GLY A 270 -8.62 -63.78 4.59
N GLY A 271 -9.77 -64.09 3.97
CA GLY A 271 -10.93 -64.68 4.66
C GLY A 271 -10.91 -66.19 4.89
N ASN A 272 -9.91 -66.92 4.38
CA ASN A 272 -9.90 -68.40 4.38
C ASN A 272 -8.88 -69.05 5.35
N ASN A 273 -8.52 -68.40 6.46
CA ASN A 273 -7.66 -69.00 7.49
C ASN A 273 -8.22 -68.84 8.92
N TYR A 274 -9.48 -69.22 9.10
CA TYR A 274 -10.03 -69.59 10.41
C TYR A 274 -10.87 -70.86 10.25
N GLY A 275 -10.18 -71.99 10.23
CA GLY A 275 -10.71 -73.35 10.28
C GLY A 275 -9.62 -74.25 10.84
#